data_AF-A0A498MLP3-F1
#
_entry.id   AF-A0A498MLP3-F1
#
_cell.length_a   1.000
_cell.length_b   1.000
_cell.length_c   1.000
_cell.angle_alpha   90.00
_cell.angle_beta   90.00
_cell.angle_gamma   90.00
#
_symmetry.space_group_name_H-M   'P 1'
#
loop_
_entity.id
_entity.type
_entity.pdbx_description
1 polymer ?
#
loop_
_entity_poly.entity_id
_entity_poly.type
_entity_poly.pdbx_seq_one_letter_code
_entity_poly.pdbx_strand_id
1 'polypeptide(L)'
;MIPYHDAHFTCPYEGDVEVQVNQQMYVAVEVEGVDRSQIATVLDNCWATPVNDIDYQIRWNLIIRECPNPEDGTVEVLQNGIDTTSRFSFRVFTFTRPSDQIFLHCQMHLCLVQNGRCAQSCNPGHRRRRRRSLAFYHSAAITMGLKKS
;
A
#
# COMPACT_ATOMS: atom_id res chain seq x y z
N MET A 1 1.06 -7.28 -6.04
CA MET A 1 0.29 -6.02 -5.90
C MET A 1 -0.57 -5.92 -7.15
N ILE A 2 -1.87 -5.76 -6.97
CA ILE A 2 -2.86 -5.82 -8.05
C ILE A 2 -3.80 -4.62 -7.89
N PRO A 3 -3.94 -3.76 -8.91
CA PRO A 3 -4.93 -2.70 -8.91
C PRO A 3 -6.30 -3.22 -9.38
N TYR A 4 -7.38 -2.60 -8.92
CA TYR A 4 -8.76 -2.93 -9.24
C TYR A 4 -9.59 -1.68 -9.50
N HIS A 5 -10.59 -1.83 -10.38
CA HIS A 5 -11.55 -0.79 -10.71
C HIS A 5 -12.61 -0.58 -9.61
N ASP A 6 -12.86 -1.59 -8.78
CA ASP A 6 -13.98 -1.62 -7.83
C ASP A 6 -13.57 -1.96 -6.39
N ALA A 7 -14.38 -1.51 -5.43
CA ALA A 7 -14.17 -1.71 -4.01
C ALA A 7 -14.33 -3.17 -3.54
N HIS A 8 -14.92 -4.04 -4.37
CA HIS A 8 -15.09 -5.46 -4.05
C HIS A 8 -13.92 -6.31 -4.53
N PHE A 9 -12.92 -5.70 -5.19
CA PHE A 9 -11.73 -6.38 -5.69
C PHE A 9 -12.06 -7.52 -6.67
N THR A 10 -13.02 -7.27 -7.56
CA THR A 10 -13.53 -8.27 -8.52
C THR A 10 -13.12 -7.99 -9.96
N CYS A 11 -12.83 -6.74 -10.30
CA CYS A 11 -12.43 -6.29 -11.63
C CYS A 11 -10.99 -5.74 -11.57
N PRO A 12 -9.96 -6.61 -11.72
CA PRO A 12 -8.57 -6.16 -11.76
C PRO A 12 -8.29 -5.39 -13.05
N TYR A 13 -7.28 -4.52 -13.04
CA TYR A 13 -6.73 -4.04 -14.31
C TYR A 13 -5.89 -5.15 -14.96
N GLU A 14 -5.91 -5.22 -16.29
CA GLU A 14 -5.14 -6.18 -17.08
C GLU A 14 -4.11 -5.46 -17.95
N GLY A 15 -2.93 -6.08 -18.12
CA GLY A 15 -1.87 -5.56 -18.99
C GLY A 15 -1.29 -4.22 -18.52
N ASP A 16 -1.04 -3.32 -19.48
CA ASP A 16 -0.55 -1.97 -19.21
C ASP A 16 -1.68 -1.13 -18.60
N VAL A 17 -1.48 -0.72 -17.34
CA VAL A 17 -2.50 -0.04 -16.55
C VAL A 17 -2.55 1.44 -16.92
N GLU A 18 -3.55 1.83 -17.71
CA GLU A 18 -3.84 3.23 -18.02
C GLU A 18 -4.86 3.83 -17.05
N VAL A 19 -4.54 5.00 -16.48
CA VAL A 19 -5.34 5.64 -15.42
C VAL A 19 -5.62 7.11 -15.69
N GLN A 20 -6.78 7.59 -15.23
CA GLN A 20 -7.15 9.00 -15.29
C GLN A 20 -6.95 9.69 -13.94
N VAL A 21 -6.53 10.96 -13.96
CA VAL A 21 -6.42 11.77 -12.74
C VAL A 21 -7.78 11.89 -12.05
N ASN A 22 -7.79 11.87 -10.72
CA ASN A 22 -8.96 11.85 -9.84
C ASN A 22 -9.82 10.58 -9.92
N GLN A 23 -9.46 9.59 -10.73
CA GLN A 23 -10.11 8.29 -10.71
C GLN A 23 -9.81 7.56 -9.40
N GLN A 24 -10.84 6.99 -8.77
CA GLN A 24 -10.65 6.13 -7.61
C GLN A 24 -10.01 4.80 -8.05
N MET A 25 -8.93 4.41 -7.39
CA MET A 25 -8.27 3.12 -7.59
C MET A 25 -8.27 2.33 -6.28
N TYR A 26 -8.46 1.03 -6.38
CA TYR A 26 -8.34 0.08 -5.27
C TYR A 26 -7.12 -0.81 -5.51
N VAL A 27 -6.35 -1.11 -4.46
CA VAL A 27 -5.12 -1.89 -4.59
C VAL A 27 -5.12 -3.00 -3.55
N ALA A 28 -4.86 -4.23 -3.98
CA ALA A 28 -4.59 -5.36 -3.11
C ALA A 28 -3.12 -5.76 -3.17
N VAL A 29 -2.53 -5.98 -1.99
CA VAL A 29 -1.21 -6.60 -1.83
C VAL A 29 -1.44 -7.94 -1.15
N GLU A 30 -1.18 -9.02 -1.88
CA GLU A 30 -1.42 -10.39 -1.45
C GLU A 30 -0.12 -11.19 -1.44
N VAL A 31 -0.01 -12.09 -0.47
CA VAL A 31 1.04 -13.10 -0.38
C VAL A 31 0.42 -14.48 -0.50
N GLU A 32 0.90 -15.26 -1.45
CA GLU A 32 0.48 -16.64 -1.69
C GLU A 32 1.44 -17.65 -1.04
N GLY A 33 1.01 -18.91 -0.94
CA GLY A 33 1.86 -20.00 -0.44
C GLY A 33 2.05 -20.02 1.08
N VAL A 34 1.26 -19.26 1.83
CA VAL A 34 1.28 -19.21 3.30
C VAL A 34 -0.11 -19.45 3.89
N ASP A 35 -0.17 -19.87 5.16
CA ASP A 35 -1.44 -20.10 5.86
C ASP A 35 -2.11 -18.78 6.25
N ARG A 36 -3.25 -18.49 5.61
CA ARG A 36 -4.05 -17.27 5.85
C ARG A 36 -4.58 -17.12 7.27
N SER A 37 -4.63 -18.21 8.04
CA SER A 37 -5.05 -18.18 9.45
C SER A 37 -3.90 -17.85 10.41
N GLN A 38 -2.65 -17.97 9.97
CA GLN A 38 -1.46 -17.79 10.80
C GLN A 38 -0.66 -16.55 10.41
N ILE A 39 -0.71 -16.16 9.14
CA ILE A 39 0.08 -15.08 8.57
C ILE A 39 -0.84 -13.95 8.12
N ALA A 40 -0.50 -12.74 8.54
CA ALA A 40 -1.07 -11.52 8.01
C ALA A 40 -0.01 -10.70 7.26
N THR A 41 -0.41 -10.13 6.14
CA THR A 41 0.38 -9.14 5.41
C THR A 41 0.12 -7.76 6.02
N VAL A 42 1.18 -7.01 6.32
CA VAL A 42 1.10 -5.66 6.86
C VAL A 42 1.82 -4.69 5.93
N LEU A 43 1.11 -3.69 5.42
CA LEU A 43 1.69 -2.56 4.68
C LEU A 43 2.24 -1.54 5.67
N ASP A 44 3.56 -1.36 5.68
CA ASP A 44 4.26 -0.41 6.53
C ASP A 44 4.19 0.99 5.96
N ASN A 45 4.60 1.15 4.69
CA ASN A 45 4.58 2.40 3.98
C ASN A 45 4.27 2.12 2.51
N CYS A 46 3.48 2.97 1.88
CA CYS A 46 3.26 2.94 0.44
C CYS A 46 3.40 4.35 -0.10
N TRP A 47 4.05 4.49 -1.26
CA TRP A 47 4.29 5.78 -1.90
C TRP A 47 4.37 5.62 -3.40
N ALA A 48 4.24 6.74 -4.12
CA ALA A 48 4.46 6.78 -5.55
C ALA A 48 5.67 7.62 -5.93
N THR A 49 6.30 7.28 -7.04
CA THR A 49 7.36 8.06 -7.68
C THR A 49 7.10 8.19 -9.19
N PRO A 50 7.64 9.22 -9.86
CA PRO A 50 7.47 9.43 -11.30
C PRO A 50 8.43 8.61 -12.18
N VAL A 51 9.26 7.76 -11.59
CA VAL A 51 10.27 6.92 -12.26
C VAL A 51 10.36 5.59 -11.53
N ASN A 52 10.83 4.52 -12.18
CA ASN A 52 10.98 3.21 -11.54
C ASN A 52 12.20 3.15 -10.60
N ASP A 53 12.19 4.01 -9.59
CA ASP A 53 13.20 4.09 -8.55
C ASP A 53 12.49 4.32 -7.22
N ILE A 54 12.61 3.33 -6.34
CA ILE A 54 11.95 3.30 -5.03
C ILE A 54 12.49 4.38 -4.08
N ASP A 55 13.74 4.79 -4.27
CA ASP A 55 14.45 5.78 -3.45
C ASP A 55 14.46 7.17 -4.09
N TYR A 56 13.68 7.37 -5.16
CA TYR A 56 13.62 8.65 -5.84
C TYR A 56 13.16 9.78 -4.90
N GLN A 57 13.85 10.92 -4.99
CA GLN A 57 13.68 12.03 -4.05
C GLN A 57 12.26 12.63 -4.10
N ILE A 58 11.67 12.70 -5.29
CA ILE A 58 10.29 13.17 -5.48
C ILE A 58 9.35 11.98 -5.31
N ARG A 59 8.63 11.97 -4.20
CA ARG A 59 7.64 10.93 -3.91
C ARG A 59 6.40 11.51 -3.26
N TRP A 60 5.29 10.80 -3.41
CA TRP A 60 4.04 11.09 -2.72
C TRP A 60 3.66 9.91 -1.83
N ASN A 61 3.58 10.12 -0.52
CA ASN A 61 3.24 9.05 0.41
C ASN A 61 1.73 8.82 0.43
N LEU A 62 1.32 7.56 0.32
CA LEU A 62 -0.07 7.13 0.43
C LEU A 62 -0.33 6.54 1.82
N ILE A 63 0.56 5.65 2.28
CA ILE A 63 0.50 5.03 3.59
C ILE A 63 1.79 5.35 4.34
N ILE A 64 1.67 5.85 5.57
CA ILE A 64 2.79 6.20 6.45
C ILE A 64 2.61 5.47 7.77
N ARG A 65 3.53 4.56 8.10
CA ARG A 65 3.47 3.74 9.31
C ARG A 65 2.09 3.09 9.47
N GLU A 66 1.73 2.28 8.48
CA GLU A 66 0.48 1.49 8.40
C GLU A 66 -0.82 2.28 8.27
N CYS A 67 -0.75 3.62 8.30
CA CYS A 67 -1.92 4.49 8.30
C CYS A 67 -2.01 5.36 7.04
N PRO A 68 -3.22 5.78 6.63
CA PRO A 68 -3.39 6.74 5.54
C PRO A 68 -2.55 7.99 5.79
N ASN A 69 -1.95 8.53 4.74
CA ASN A 69 -1.26 9.82 4.82
C ASN A 69 -2.27 10.92 5.22
N PRO A 70 -2.12 11.59 6.37
CA PRO A 70 -3.07 12.60 6.82
C PRO A 70 -3.13 13.84 5.92
N GLU A 71 -2.10 14.06 5.09
CA GLU A 71 -2.06 15.14 4.10
C GLU A 71 -2.76 14.77 2.79
N ASP A 72 -3.18 13.51 2.62
CA ASP A 72 -3.91 13.02 1.46
C ASP A 72 -5.29 12.50 1.87
N GLY A 73 -6.30 13.37 1.74
CA GLY A 73 -7.69 13.04 2.06
C GLY A 73 -8.37 12.05 1.11
N THR A 74 -7.65 11.48 0.14
CA THR A 74 -8.20 10.52 -0.82
C THR A 74 -7.84 9.08 -0.49
N VAL A 75 -6.91 8.86 0.44
CA VAL A 75 -6.39 7.54 0.79
C VAL A 75 -7.22 6.90 1.90
N GLU A 76 -7.62 5.65 1.69
CA GLU A 76 -8.23 4.81 2.71
C GLU A 76 -7.49 3.48 2.84
N VAL A 77 -7.14 3.09 4.07
CA VAL A 77 -6.65 1.75 4.37
C VAL A 77 -7.85 0.89 4.75
N LEU A 78 -8.27 0.02 3.84
CA LEU A 78 -9.50 -0.78 3.94
C LEU A 78 -9.29 -2.04 4.79
N GLN A 79 -8.12 -2.67 4.65
CA GLN A 79 -7.72 -3.86 5.39
C GLN A 79 -6.21 -3.92 5.50
N ASN A 80 -5.66 -4.09 6.71
CA ASN A 80 -4.22 -4.22 6.92
C ASN A 80 -3.96 -5.14 8.13
N GLY A 81 -3.08 -6.13 7.98
CA GLY A 81 -2.70 -7.03 9.07
C GLY A 81 -3.82 -7.93 9.60
N ILE A 82 -4.79 -8.33 8.76
CA ILE A 82 -5.88 -9.25 9.12
C ILE A 82 -5.61 -10.66 8.61
N ASP A 83 -5.33 -10.78 7.32
CA ASP A 83 -5.00 -12.01 6.62
C ASP A 83 -3.83 -11.73 5.65
N THR A 84 -3.57 -12.64 4.72
CA THR A 84 -2.49 -12.52 3.73
C THR A 84 -2.68 -11.38 2.73
N THR A 85 -3.79 -10.66 2.78
CA THR A 85 -4.15 -9.61 1.84
C THR A 85 -4.37 -8.29 2.56
N SER A 86 -3.61 -7.28 2.16
CA SER A 86 -3.84 -5.90 2.56
C SER A 86 -4.46 -5.11 1.41
N ARG A 87 -5.38 -4.21 1.74
CA ARG A 87 -6.18 -3.45 0.78
C ARG A 87 -6.21 -1.98 1.17
N PHE A 88 -6.00 -1.13 0.19
CA PHE A 88 -6.16 0.31 0.32
C PHE A 88 -6.73 0.89 -0.96
N SER A 89 -7.21 2.13 -0.88
CA SER A 89 -7.69 2.88 -2.04
C SER A 89 -7.10 4.29 -2.01
N PHE A 90 -7.02 4.92 -3.17
CA PHE A 90 -6.62 6.31 -3.31
C PHE A 90 -7.18 6.88 -4.62
N ARG A 91 -7.21 8.22 -4.76
CA ARG A 91 -7.47 8.83 -6.06
C ARG A 91 -6.17 9.00 -6.82
N VAL A 92 -6.17 8.54 -8.06
CA VAL A 92 -5.03 8.67 -8.97
C VAL A 92 -4.67 10.15 -9.12
N PHE A 93 -3.40 10.46 -8.93
CA PHE A 93 -2.80 11.76 -9.20
C PHE A 93 -1.70 11.58 -10.26
N THR A 94 -1.01 12.63 -10.65
CA THR A 94 0.15 12.51 -11.54
C THR A 94 1.24 13.49 -11.14
N PHE A 95 2.47 13.15 -11.46
CA PHE A 95 3.60 14.07 -11.32
C PHE A 95 3.70 14.93 -12.58
N THR A 96 4.00 16.21 -12.42
CA THR A 96 4.15 17.11 -13.58
C THR A 96 5.48 16.91 -14.33
N ARG A 97 6.48 16.30 -13.68
CA ARG A 97 7.83 15.97 -14.18
C ARG A 97 8.44 14.85 -13.33
N PRO A 98 9.43 14.08 -13.83
CA PRO A 98 9.96 14.06 -15.19
C PRO A 98 9.16 13.24 -16.20
N SER A 99 8.17 12.45 -15.78
CA SER A 99 7.38 11.59 -16.66
C SER A 99 5.90 11.55 -16.27
N ASP A 100 5.03 11.09 -17.18
CA ASP A 100 3.61 10.81 -16.92
C ASP A 100 3.37 9.39 -16.33
N GLN A 101 4.44 8.68 -15.98
CA GLN A 101 4.36 7.38 -15.32
C GLN A 101 4.27 7.54 -13.80
N ILE A 102 3.61 6.59 -13.15
CA ILE A 102 3.48 6.53 -11.71
C ILE A 102 3.91 5.12 -11.29
N PHE A 103 4.93 5.03 -10.46
CA PHE A 103 5.36 3.77 -9.87
C PHE A 103 4.89 3.73 -8.43
N LEU A 104 4.02 2.78 -8.10
CA LEU A 104 3.58 2.53 -6.74
C LEU A 104 4.54 1.56 -6.07
N HIS A 105 5.03 1.94 -4.90
CA HIS A 105 5.89 1.15 -4.05
C HIS A 105 5.18 0.90 -2.73
N CYS A 106 5.29 -0.32 -2.21
CA CYS A 106 4.88 -0.63 -0.85
C CYS A 106 5.97 -1.42 -0.15
N GLN A 107 6.39 -0.92 1.01
CA GLN A 107 7.13 -1.67 2.01
C GLN A 107 6.13 -2.43 2.88
N MET A 108 6.34 -3.73 3.03
CA MET A 108 5.47 -4.62 3.80
C MET A 108 6.24 -5.66 4.59
N HIS A 109 5.62 -6.22 5.62
CA HIS A 109 6.15 -7.36 6.35
C HIS A 109 5.06 -8.41 6.62
N LEU A 110 5.49 -9.62 6.94
CA LEU A 110 4.61 -10.68 7.39
C LEU A 110 4.55 -10.70 8.92
N CYS A 111 3.35 -10.88 9.45
CA CYS A 111 3.09 -10.95 10.89
C CYS A 111 2.40 -12.27 11.25
N LEU A 112 2.85 -12.89 12.34
CA LEU A 112 2.19 -14.05 12.92
C LEU A 112 0.96 -13.62 13.73
N VAL A 113 -0.24 -13.97 13.27
CA VAL A 113 -1.54 -13.57 13.84
C VAL A 113 -1.69 -14.05 15.29
N GLN A 114 -1.11 -15.21 15.63
CA GLN A 114 -1.17 -15.80 16.98
C GLN A 114 -0.54 -14.89 18.06
N ASN A 115 0.30 -13.92 17.66
CA ASN A 115 1.04 -13.04 18.59
C ASN A 115 0.31 -11.72 18.91
N GLY A 116 -0.94 -11.56 18.48
CA GLY A 116 -1.80 -10.42 18.79
C GLY A 116 -2.16 -9.59 17.55
N ARG A 117 -2.46 -8.31 17.76
CA ARG A 117 -2.80 -7.39 16.64
C ARG A 117 -1.55 -7.13 15.79
N CYS A 118 -1.64 -7.47 14.50
CA CYS A 118 -0.55 -7.27 13.54
C CYS A 118 -0.43 -5.83 13.06
N ALA A 119 -1.54 -5.18 12.74
CA ALA A 119 -1.57 -3.77 12.36
C ALA A 119 -1.96 -2.86 13.53
N GLN A 120 -1.43 -1.64 13.52
CA GLN A 120 -1.78 -0.59 14.45
C GLN A 120 -3.13 0.06 14.09
N SER A 121 -3.73 0.74 15.06
CA SER A 121 -4.95 1.52 14.85
C SER A 121 -4.59 2.96 14.53
N CYS A 122 -5.18 3.49 13.45
CA CYS A 122 -4.91 4.83 12.93
C CYS A 122 -5.70 5.94 13.64
N ASN A 123 -5.91 5.81 14.96
CA ASN A 123 -6.66 6.80 15.72
C ASN A 123 -5.78 8.01 16.08
N PRO A 124 -6.21 9.25 15.77
CA PRO A 124 -5.50 10.47 16.16
C PRO A 124 -5.51 10.59 17.69
N GLY A 125 -4.40 10.22 18.34
CA GLY A 125 -4.24 10.28 19.81
C GLY A 125 -3.59 9.04 20.41
N HIS A 126 -3.62 7.89 19.73
CA HIS A 126 -2.96 6.67 20.21
C HIS A 126 -1.58 6.50 19.57
N ARG A 127 -0.61 7.31 20.01
CA ARG A 127 0.81 6.94 19.86
C ARG A 127 1.12 5.79 20.83
N ARG A 128 0.63 4.57 20.55
CA ARG A 128 1.13 3.41 21.28
C ARG A 128 2.62 3.32 21.04
N ARG A 129 3.40 3.22 22.12
CA ARG A 129 4.82 2.88 22.04
C ARG A 129 4.93 1.63 21.17
N ARG A 130 5.60 1.79 20.03
CA ARG A 130 6.09 0.72 19.15
C ARG A 130 6.45 -0.47 20.03
N ARG A 131 5.65 -1.54 20.02
CA ARG A 131 6.19 -2.83 20.46
C ARG A 131 7.31 -3.05 19.45
N ARG A 132 8.56 -2.99 19.89
CA ARG A 132 9.69 -3.32 19.02
C ARG A 132 9.51 -4.80 18.70
N SER A 133 8.72 -5.12 17.68
CA SER A 133 8.96 -6.35 16.94
C SER A 133 10.40 -6.25 16.49
N LEU A 134 11.17 -7.27 16.83
CA LEU A 134 12.54 -7.39 16.36
C LEU A 134 12.49 -7.23 14.84
N ALA A 135 13.22 -6.23 14.36
CA ALA A 135 13.61 -6.02 12.98
C ALA A 135 12.58 -5.45 11.98
N PHE A 136 12.77 -4.16 11.68
CA PHE A 136 12.56 -3.58 10.33
C PHE A 136 13.53 -4.19 9.27
N TYR A 137 14.23 -5.29 9.60
CA TYR A 137 15.12 -6.03 8.69
C TYR A 137 14.40 -7.14 7.89
N HIS A 138 13.09 -7.32 8.07
CA HIS A 138 12.30 -8.30 7.31
C HIS A 138 11.16 -7.67 6.50
N SER A 139 11.25 -6.37 6.20
CA SER A 139 10.33 -5.78 5.25
C SER A 139 10.78 -6.09 3.82
N ALA A 140 9.84 -6.49 2.98
CA ALA A 140 10.02 -6.57 1.53
C ALA A 140 9.40 -5.33 0.88
N ALA A 141 9.97 -4.90 -0.24
CA ALA A 141 9.37 -3.88 -1.08
C ALA A 141 8.83 -4.50 -2.37
N ILE A 142 7.66 -4.06 -2.79
CA ILE A 142 7.05 -4.43 -4.07
C ILE A 142 6.67 -3.17 -4.83
N THR A 143 6.91 -3.20 -6.15
CA THR A 143 6.68 -2.08 -7.06
C THR A 143 5.72 -2.49 -8.17
N MET A 144 4.85 -1.58 -8.60
CA MET A 144 4.10 -1.70 -9.85
C MET A 144 4.07 -0.37 -10.61
N GLY A 145 4.01 -0.42 -11.93
CA GLY A 145 3.88 0.76 -12.79
C GLY A 145 2.45 1.02 -13.23
N LEU A 146 2.09 2.30 -13.33
CA LEU A 146 0.86 2.82 -13.90
C LEU A 146 1.24 3.89 -14.93
N LYS A 147 0.45 4.00 -16.00
CA LYS A 147 0.62 5.03 -17.02
C LYS A 147 -0.59 5.93 -17.02
N LYS A 148 -0.38 7.25 -16.99
CA LYS A 148 -1.48 8.20 -17.19
C LYS A 148 -2.00 8.12 -18.63
N SER A 149 -3.32 8.08 -18.79
CA SER A 149 -4.03 8.21 -20.08
C SER A 149 -4.04 9.65 -20.57
#